data_AF-A0A0L7KPM9-F1
#
_entry.id   AF-A0A0L7KPM9-F1
#
_cell.length_a   1.000
_cell.length_b   1.000
_cell.length_c   1.000
_cell.angle_alpha   90.00
_cell.angle_beta   90.00
_cell.angle_gamma   90.00
#
_symmetry.space_group_name_H-M   'P 1'
#
loop_
_entity.id
_entity.type
_entity.pdbx_description
1 polymer ?
#
loop_
_entity_poly.entity_id
_entity_poly.type
_entity_poly.pdbx_seq_one_letter_code
_entity_poly.pdbx_strand_id
1 'polypeptide(L)'
;MTNSKGYRRGTRDLFARRFRTHGTIPLSTYMKVYKVGDIVDIKGNGAVQKGMPHKVYHGKTGRVYNVTAHALGVIVNKRVRGRILPKRINIRIEHVKHSKCRQDFLKRVKENERLLTEARAANKVVKLKRQPAPPKTAHIVSGLEKPVLLAPIPYEFVA
;
A
#
# COMPACT_ATOMS: atom_id res chain seq x y z
N MET A 1 20.44 -23.01 -22.22
CA MET A 1 20.35 -21.54 -22.05
C MET A 1 18.96 -21.09 -22.49
N THR A 2 17.94 -21.18 -21.63
CA THR A 2 16.56 -21.42 -22.11
C THR A 2 15.66 -20.19 -22.26
N ASN A 3 16.10 -19.01 -21.81
CA ASN A 3 15.19 -17.91 -21.56
C ASN A 3 15.80 -16.55 -21.93
N SER A 4 15.09 -15.80 -22.78
CA SER A 4 15.55 -14.49 -23.25
C SER A 4 15.75 -13.49 -22.10
N LYS A 5 16.68 -12.55 -22.28
CA LYS A 5 17.04 -11.54 -21.27
C LYS A 5 16.41 -10.16 -21.53
N GLY A 6 15.35 -10.12 -22.35
CA GLY A 6 14.64 -8.87 -22.67
C GLY A 6 14.03 -8.19 -21.45
N TYR A 7 14.08 -6.85 -21.43
CA TYR A 7 13.62 -6.01 -20.31
C TYR A 7 12.16 -6.25 -19.90
N ARG A 8 11.30 -6.64 -20.85
CA ARG A 8 9.86 -6.89 -20.65
C ARG A 8 9.46 -8.36 -20.78
N ARG A 9 10.40 -9.30 -20.66
CA ARG A 9 10.05 -10.73 -20.65
C ARG A 9 9.14 -11.05 -19.47
N GLY A 10 8.05 -11.79 -19.69
CA GLY A 10 7.14 -12.23 -18.64
C GLY A 10 6.31 -11.11 -18.01
N THR A 11 6.03 -10.04 -18.76
CA THR A 11 5.23 -8.90 -18.28
C THR A 11 3.87 -8.78 -18.95
N ARG A 12 3.37 -9.86 -19.58
CA ARG A 12 2.08 -9.89 -20.29
C ARG A 12 0.97 -9.36 -19.38
N ASP A 13 0.79 -9.97 -18.22
CA ASP A 13 -0.27 -9.55 -17.27
C ASP A 13 0.18 -8.38 -16.39
N LEU A 14 1.48 -8.29 -16.11
CA LEU A 14 2.04 -7.29 -15.20
C LEU A 14 1.82 -5.84 -15.69
N PHE A 15 1.92 -5.62 -17.00
CA PHE A 15 1.68 -4.32 -17.65
C PHE A 15 0.38 -4.27 -18.44
N ALA A 16 -0.40 -5.36 -18.51
CA ALA A 16 -1.74 -5.31 -19.07
C ALA A 16 -2.62 -4.35 -18.27
N ARG A 17 -3.48 -3.62 -18.98
CA ARG A 17 -4.53 -2.84 -18.32
C ARG A 17 -5.69 -3.76 -17.97
N ARG A 18 -6.36 -3.47 -16.86
CA ARG A 18 -7.52 -4.23 -16.39
C ARG A 18 -8.68 -4.06 -17.38
N PHE A 19 -9.55 -5.04 -17.47
CA PHE A 19 -10.81 -4.95 -18.21
C PHE A 19 -11.56 -3.66 -17.87
N ARG A 20 -12.15 -3.01 -18.89
CA ARG A 20 -12.83 -1.71 -18.82
C ARG A 20 -11.99 -0.54 -18.30
N THR A 21 -10.67 -0.69 -18.29
CA THR A 21 -9.76 0.41 -17.94
C THR A 21 -8.83 0.76 -19.09
N HIS A 22 -9.15 0.42 -20.34
CA HIS A 22 -8.36 0.79 -21.52
C HIS A 22 -8.63 2.25 -21.94
N GLY A 23 -7.82 2.79 -22.87
CA GLY A 23 -7.99 4.15 -23.39
C GLY A 23 -7.27 5.23 -22.58
N THR A 24 -7.81 6.45 -22.63
CA THR A 24 -7.19 7.66 -22.06
C THR A 24 -6.99 7.54 -20.54
N ILE A 25 -5.83 7.99 -20.05
CA ILE A 25 -5.54 8.05 -18.61
C ILE A 25 -6.25 9.28 -18.03
N PRO A 26 -6.94 9.17 -16.87
CA PRO A 26 -7.60 10.32 -16.26
C PRO A 26 -6.59 11.42 -15.91
N LEU A 27 -6.96 12.67 -16.19
CA LEU A 27 -6.13 13.86 -15.97
C LEU A 27 -5.66 14.02 -14.51
N SER A 28 -6.45 13.52 -13.56
CA SER A 28 -6.10 13.47 -12.14
C SER A 28 -4.81 12.71 -11.84
N THR A 29 -4.35 11.83 -12.75
CA THR A 29 -3.04 11.17 -12.58
C THR A 29 -1.89 12.13 -12.81
N TYR A 30 -2.02 13.02 -13.82
CA TYR A 30 -0.99 13.97 -14.20
C TYR A 30 -0.92 15.16 -13.24
N MET A 31 -2.07 15.61 -12.73
CA MET A 31 -2.16 16.80 -11.87
C MET A 31 -1.77 16.53 -10.40
N LYS A 32 -1.35 15.31 -10.06
CA LYS A 32 -0.91 14.98 -8.70
C LYS A 32 0.40 15.68 -8.37
N VAL A 33 0.39 16.44 -7.28
CA VAL A 33 1.58 17.12 -6.76
C VAL A 33 2.40 16.15 -5.92
N TYR A 34 3.66 15.96 -6.29
CA TYR A 34 4.63 15.17 -5.52
C TYR A 34 5.70 16.08 -4.97
N LYS A 35 6.09 15.86 -3.72
CA LYS A 35 7.17 16.57 -3.05
C LYS A 35 8.33 15.64 -2.74
N VAL A 36 9.52 16.21 -2.62
CA VAL A 36 10.70 15.46 -2.14
C VAL A 36 10.40 14.91 -0.74
N GLY A 37 10.65 13.63 -0.56
CA GLY A 37 10.40 12.93 0.69
C GLY A 37 9.05 12.22 0.78
N ASP A 38 8.14 12.43 -0.17
CA ASP A 38 6.88 11.69 -0.27
C ASP A 38 7.13 10.19 -0.48
N ILE A 39 6.23 9.37 0.06
CA ILE A 39 6.23 7.93 -0.16
C ILE A 39 5.28 7.58 -1.29
N VAL A 40 5.79 6.87 -2.28
CA VAL A 40 5.09 6.58 -3.52
C VAL A 40 5.17 5.12 -3.89
N ASP A 41 4.10 4.61 -4.47
CA ASP A 41 4.01 3.27 -5.03
C ASP A 41 4.25 3.32 -6.54
N ILE A 42 5.08 2.39 -7.01
CA ILE A 42 5.43 2.28 -8.43
C ILE A 42 4.51 1.26 -9.08
N LYS A 43 3.67 1.71 -10.01
CA LYS A 43 2.78 0.86 -10.79
C LYS A 43 2.80 1.31 -12.25
N GLY A 44 3.56 0.62 -13.07
CA GLY A 44 3.62 0.85 -14.51
C GLY A 44 2.24 0.74 -15.16
N ASN A 45 1.91 1.74 -15.97
CA ASN A 45 0.67 1.79 -16.75
C ASN A 45 1.02 1.48 -18.21
N GLY A 46 0.49 0.39 -18.76
CA GLY A 46 0.82 -0.07 -20.11
C GLY A 46 0.45 0.89 -21.25
N ALA A 47 -0.40 1.89 -21.01
CA ALA A 47 -0.78 2.87 -22.03
C ALA A 47 0.30 3.91 -22.35
N VAL A 48 1.30 4.07 -21.47
CA VAL A 48 2.45 4.97 -21.72
C VAL A 48 3.71 4.12 -21.65
N GLN A 49 4.48 4.06 -22.73
CA GLN A 49 5.73 3.28 -22.76
C GLN A 49 6.93 4.07 -22.22
N LYS A 50 6.92 5.40 -22.35
CA LYS A 50 8.03 6.27 -21.95
C LYS A 50 8.15 6.32 -20.43
N GLY A 51 9.36 6.23 -19.91
CA GLY A 51 9.65 6.29 -18.47
C GLY A 51 9.02 5.17 -17.63
N MET A 52 8.62 4.07 -18.27
CA MET A 52 8.09 2.88 -17.61
C MET A 52 9.17 2.23 -16.74
N PRO A 53 8.86 1.82 -15.50
CA PRO A 53 9.81 1.14 -14.65
C PRO A 53 10.13 -0.26 -15.17
N HIS A 54 11.34 -0.75 -14.91
CA HIS A 54 11.66 -2.17 -15.09
C HIS A 54 10.77 -3.02 -14.17
N LYS A 55 10.34 -4.20 -14.65
CA LYS A 55 9.39 -5.10 -13.98
C LYS A 55 9.71 -5.42 -12.51
N VAL A 56 10.99 -5.42 -12.15
CA VAL A 56 11.46 -5.68 -10.77
C VAL A 56 10.99 -4.62 -9.77
N TYR A 57 10.76 -3.39 -10.23
CA TYR A 57 10.31 -2.28 -9.39
C TYR A 57 8.79 -2.10 -9.37
N HIS A 58 8.05 -2.87 -10.18
CA HIS A 58 6.60 -2.81 -10.19
C HIS A 58 6.03 -3.33 -8.87
N GLY A 59 5.09 -2.60 -8.29
CA GLY A 59 4.52 -2.89 -6.97
C GLY A 59 5.47 -2.62 -5.81
N LYS A 60 6.59 -1.93 -6.04
CA LYS A 60 7.47 -1.48 -4.96
C LYS A 60 7.11 -0.08 -4.52
N THR A 61 7.26 0.16 -3.22
CA THR A 61 7.14 1.48 -2.61
C THR A 61 8.54 2.09 -2.47
N GLY A 62 8.64 3.39 -2.71
CA GLY A 62 9.88 4.14 -2.60
C GLY A 62 9.67 5.54 -2.08
N ARG A 63 10.76 6.27 -1.88
CA ARG A 63 10.76 7.67 -1.45
C ARG A 63 11.22 8.57 -2.58
N VAL A 64 10.49 9.64 -2.84
CA VAL A 64 10.89 10.64 -3.84
C VAL A 64 12.14 11.37 -3.36
N TYR A 65 13.19 11.41 -4.17
CA TYR A 65 14.42 12.17 -3.90
C TYR A 65 14.57 13.39 -4.80
N ASN A 66 13.98 13.37 -6.00
CA ASN A 66 14.04 14.46 -6.96
C ASN A 66 12.72 14.55 -7.75
N VAL A 67 12.34 15.75 -8.17
CA VAL A 67 11.16 16.02 -9.00
C VAL A 67 11.64 16.75 -10.26
N THR A 68 11.26 16.25 -11.43
CA THR A 68 11.56 16.87 -12.73
C THR A 68 10.27 17.19 -13.47
N ALA A 69 10.36 17.89 -14.60
CA ALA A 69 9.19 18.41 -15.33
C ALA A 69 8.11 17.35 -15.66
N HIS A 70 8.50 16.11 -15.94
CA HIS A 70 7.58 15.03 -16.31
C HIS A 70 7.76 13.74 -15.49
N ALA A 71 8.73 13.71 -14.59
CA ALA A 71 9.14 12.49 -13.92
C ALA A 71 9.56 12.74 -12.48
N LEU A 72 9.67 11.64 -11.75
CA LEU A 72 10.11 11.58 -10.36
C LEU A 72 11.34 10.70 -10.28
N GLY A 73 12.33 11.18 -9.54
CA GLY A 73 13.40 10.36 -9.03
C GLY A 73 12.94 9.67 -7.76
N VAL A 74 12.89 8.34 -7.75
CA VAL A 74 12.46 7.53 -6.61
C VAL A 74 13.62 6.65 -6.14
N ILE A 75 13.86 6.61 -4.82
CA ILE A 75 14.75 5.64 -4.18
C ILE A 75 13.93 4.42 -3.80
N VAL A 76 14.31 3.25 -4.32
CA VAL A 76 13.66 1.97 -4.06
C VAL A 76 14.69 0.93 -3.67
N ASN A 77 14.37 0.13 -2.66
CA ASN A 77 15.23 -0.99 -2.26
C ASN A 77 15.06 -2.17 -3.22
N LYS A 78 16.17 -2.64 -3.78
CA LYS A 78 16.24 -3.86 -4.60
C LYS A 78 17.13 -4.88 -3.92
N ARG A 79 16.60 -6.07 -3.68
CA ARG A 79 17.41 -7.22 -3.29
C ARG A 79 18.19 -7.74 -4.49
N VAL A 80 19.51 -7.80 -4.35
CA VAL A 80 20.42 -8.38 -5.35
C VAL A 80 21.22 -9.46 -4.61
N ARG A 81 20.89 -10.72 -4.89
CA ARG A 81 21.44 -11.89 -4.17
C ARG A 81 21.21 -11.74 -2.65
N GLY A 82 22.27 -11.70 -1.85
CA GLY A 82 22.22 -11.58 -0.39
C GLY A 82 22.12 -10.14 0.14
N ARG A 83 22.21 -9.10 -0.70
CA ARG A 83 22.26 -7.71 -0.24
C ARG A 83 21.06 -6.91 -0.70
N ILE A 84 20.62 -5.95 0.12
CA ILE A 84 19.57 -4.98 -0.23
C ILE A 84 20.27 -3.67 -0.60
N LEU A 85 20.07 -3.22 -1.84
CA LEU A 85 20.68 -2.00 -2.35
C LEU A 85 19.61 -0.93 -2.59
N PRO A 86 19.80 0.31 -2.08
CA PRO A 86 18.98 1.43 -2.47
C PRO A 86 19.33 1.81 -3.92
N LYS A 87 18.36 1.71 -4.82
CA LYS A 87 18.50 2.09 -6.22
C LYS A 87 17.72 3.37 -6.48
N ARG A 88 18.36 4.33 -7.16
CA ARG A 88 17.71 5.53 -7.68
C ARG A 88 17.21 5.23 -9.08
N ILE A 89 15.93 5.48 -9.33
CA ILE A 89 15.28 5.26 -10.62
C ILE A 89 14.46 6.49 -11.01
N ASN A 90 14.40 6.76 -12.30
CA ASN A 90 13.60 7.85 -12.85
C ASN A 90 12.35 7.24 -13.48
N ILE A 91 11.18 7.67 -13.02
CA ILE A 91 9.88 7.13 -13.42
C ILE A 91 8.94 8.28 -13.71
N ARG A 92 8.16 8.21 -14.79
CA ARG A 92 7.16 9.24 -15.04
C ARG A 92 5.95 9.16 -14.12
N ILE A 93 5.24 10.28 -14.00
CA ILE A 93 4.12 10.48 -13.06
C ILE A 93 2.95 9.49 -13.33
N GLU A 94 2.72 9.07 -14.57
CA GLU A 94 1.67 8.12 -14.96
C GLU A 94 1.86 6.73 -14.33
N HIS A 95 3.08 6.43 -13.90
CA HIS A 95 3.47 5.15 -13.33
C HIS A 95 3.66 5.19 -11.81
N VAL A 96 3.35 6.32 -11.19
CA VAL A 96 3.55 6.57 -9.76
C VAL A 96 2.22 6.93 -9.12
N LYS A 97 2.03 6.48 -7.88
CA LYS A 97 0.87 6.84 -7.05
C LYS A 97 1.35 7.20 -5.65
N HIS A 98 0.75 8.20 -4.99
CA HIS A 98 0.96 8.40 -3.56
C HIS A 98 0.56 7.16 -2.78
N SER A 99 1.46 6.72 -1.90
CA SER A 99 1.17 5.57 -1.06
C SER A 99 0.32 5.97 0.14
N LYS A 100 -0.69 5.16 0.44
CA LYS A 100 -1.52 5.33 1.64
C LYS A 100 -0.86 4.75 2.90
N CYS A 101 0.23 3.99 2.76
CA CYS A 101 0.87 3.28 3.88
C CYS A 101 1.30 4.19 5.05
N ARG A 102 1.65 5.45 4.77
CA ARG A 102 2.09 6.42 5.78
C ARG A 102 0.97 7.35 6.27
N GLN A 103 -0.19 7.37 5.61
CA GLN A 103 -1.26 8.30 5.95
C GLN A 103 -1.83 8.04 7.35
N ASP A 104 -2.09 6.78 7.69
CA ASP A 104 -2.58 6.37 9.02
C ASP A 104 -1.60 6.78 10.13
N PHE A 105 -0.31 6.51 9.92
CA PHE A 105 0.73 6.90 10.85
C PHE A 105 0.75 8.42 11.09
N LEU A 106 0.68 9.23 10.02
CA LEU A 106 0.69 10.70 10.14
C LEU A 106 -0.54 11.25 10.85
N LYS A 107 -1.74 10.68 10.58
CA LYS A 107 -2.96 11.05 11.29
C LYS A 107 -2.81 10.77 12.79
N ARG A 108 -2.32 9.59 13.13
CA ARG A 108 -2.07 9.19 14.52
C ARG A 108 -1.05 10.07 15.24
N VAL A 109 0.02 10.50 14.56
CA VAL A 109 0.99 11.43 15.17
C VAL A 109 0.30 12.73 15.58
N LYS A 110 -0.52 13.31 14.69
CA LYS A 110 -1.26 14.54 14.98
C LYS A 110 -2.31 14.35 16.09
N GLU A 111 -3.03 13.23 16.07
CA GLU A 111 -4.01 12.90 17.12
C GLU A 111 -3.33 12.72 18.48
N ASN A 112 -2.19 12.03 18.51
CA ASN A 112 -1.41 11.85 19.74
C ASN A 112 -0.88 13.18 20.28
N GLU A 113 -0.40 14.07 19.44
CA GLU A 113 0.04 15.42 19.84
C GLU A 113 -1.13 16.23 20.43
N ARG A 114 -2.31 16.14 19.82
CA ARG A 114 -3.54 16.78 20.34
C ARG A 114 -3.89 16.27 21.74
N LEU A 115 -3.99 14.95 21.89
CA LEU A 115 -4.31 14.30 23.17
C LEU A 115 -3.26 14.60 24.24
N LEU A 116 -1.98 14.66 23.87
CA LEU A 116 -0.90 15.01 24.80
C LEU A 116 -1.04 16.45 25.29
N THR A 117 -1.39 17.38 24.40
CA THR A 117 -1.56 18.80 24.73
C THR A 117 -2.77 18.99 25.65
N GLU A 118 -3.91 18.36 25.34
CA GLU A 118 -5.11 18.37 26.18
C GLU A 118 -4.85 17.76 27.56
N ALA A 119 -4.13 16.64 27.62
CA ALA A 119 -3.77 15.97 28.86
C ALA A 119 -2.86 16.82 29.74
N ARG A 120 -1.89 17.52 29.13
CA ARG A 120 -0.98 18.44 29.82
C ARG A 120 -1.72 19.63 30.41
N ALA A 121 -2.66 20.21 29.67
CA ALA A 121 -3.51 21.29 30.17
C ALA A 121 -4.42 20.83 31.33
N ALA A 122 -4.92 19.59 31.27
CA ALA A 122 -5.77 19.01 32.31
C ALA A 122 -4.99 18.36 33.48
N ASN A 123 -3.64 18.38 33.46
CA ASN A 123 -2.76 17.66 34.39
C ASN A 123 -3.08 16.15 34.54
N LYS A 124 -3.51 15.51 33.44
CA LYS A 124 -3.81 14.06 33.39
C LYS A 124 -2.72 13.31 32.64
N VAL A 125 -2.47 12.06 33.03
CA VAL A 125 -1.56 11.16 32.31
C VAL A 125 -2.35 10.36 31.28
N VAL A 126 -1.92 10.36 30.02
CA VAL A 126 -2.57 9.64 28.90
C VAL A 126 -1.65 8.56 28.31
N LYS A 127 -2.21 7.36 28.07
CA LYS A 127 -1.52 6.26 27.40
C LYS A 127 -1.61 6.40 25.88
N LEU A 128 -0.53 6.82 25.22
CA LEU A 128 -0.49 7.06 23.76
C LEU A 128 -0.01 5.87 22.92
N LYS A 129 0.51 4.81 23.56
CA LYS A 129 1.00 3.61 22.89
C LYS A 129 -0.18 2.71 22.52
N ARG A 130 -0.16 2.17 21.30
CA ARG A 130 -1.12 1.15 20.84
C ARG A 130 -0.97 -0.11 21.70
N GLN A 131 -2.10 -0.66 22.13
CA GLN A 131 -2.15 -1.94 22.84
C GLN A 131 -2.60 -3.03 21.87
N PRO A 132 -2.06 -4.26 21.98
CA PRO A 132 -2.64 -5.41 21.29
C PRO A 132 -4.06 -5.65 21.80
N ALA A 133 -4.85 -6.41 21.03
CA ALA A 133 -6.20 -6.79 21.45
C ALA A 133 -6.13 -7.52 22.81
N PRO A 134 -6.79 -6.99 23.86
CA PRO A 134 -6.83 -7.66 25.15
C PRO A 134 -7.75 -8.89 25.08
N PRO A 135 -7.66 -9.80 26.06
CA PRO A 135 -8.67 -10.85 26.21
C PRO A 135 -10.06 -10.24 26.34
N LYS A 136 -11.07 -10.95 25.82
CA LYS A 136 -12.47 -10.51 25.92
C LYS A 136 -12.84 -10.39 27.40
N THR A 137 -13.44 -9.27 27.78
CA THR A 137 -13.94 -9.06 29.13
C THR A 137 -15.20 -9.90 29.37
N ALA A 138 -15.41 -10.29 30.63
CA ALA A 138 -16.65 -10.93 31.04
C ALA A 138 -17.84 -10.00 30.72
N HIS A 139 -18.87 -10.56 30.11
CA HIS A 139 -20.14 -9.87 29.86
C HIS A 139 -21.27 -10.90 29.91
N ILE A 140 -22.46 -10.45 30.28
CA ILE A 140 -23.66 -11.29 30.32
C ILE A 140 -24.27 -11.28 28.91
N VAL A 141 -24.53 -12.46 28.37
CA VAL A 141 -25.24 -12.62 27.10
C VAL A 141 -26.66 -13.07 27.41
N SER A 142 -27.63 -12.18 27.24
CA SER A 142 -29.07 -12.48 27.34
C SER A 142 -29.67 -12.58 25.93
N GLY A 143 -30.12 -13.78 25.54
CA GLY A 143 -30.90 -13.96 24.32
C GLY A 143 -32.38 -13.65 24.56
N LEU A 144 -33.03 -12.98 23.59
CA LEU A 144 -34.50 -12.92 23.51
C LEU A 144 -35.08 -14.29 23.10
N GLU A 145 -34.33 -15.02 22.29
CA GLU A 145 -34.69 -16.36 21.80
C GLU A 145 -34.08 -17.45 22.68
N LYS A 146 -34.79 -18.58 22.79
CA LYS A 146 -34.30 -19.75 23.52
C LYS A 146 -33.12 -20.38 22.76
N PRO A 147 -32.08 -20.88 23.44
CA PRO A 147 -30.97 -21.56 22.78
C PRO A 147 -31.47 -22.81 22.04
N VAL A 148 -31.05 -22.96 20.78
CA VAL A 148 -31.38 -24.13 19.95
C VAL A 148 -30.36 -25.23 20.21
N LEU A 149 -30.85 -26.44 20.48
CA LEU A 149 -30.01 -27.62 20.59
C LEU A 149 -29.62 -28.09 19.17
N LEU A 150 -28.33 -28.05 18.85
CA LEU A 150 -27.79 -28.56 17.59
C LEU A 150 -27.13 -29.93 17.82
N ALA A 151 -27.35 -30.85 16.89
CA ALA A 151 -26.71 -32.16 16.85
C ALA A 151 -25.99 -32.35 15.51
N PRO A 152 -24.87 -33.11 15.45
CA PRO A 152 -24.22 -33.43 14.20
C PRO A 152 -25.16 -34.22 13.28
N ILE A 153 -25.16 -33.88 11.99
CA ILE A 153 -25.91 -34.61 10.97
C ILE A 153 -25.14 -35.91 10.65
N PRO A 154 -25.83 -37.05 10.48
CA PRO A 154 -25.21 -38.28 9.98
C PRO A 154 -24.48 -38.07 8.65
N TYR A 155 -23.42 -38.82 8.42
CA TYR A 155 -22.70 -38.79 7.15
C TYR A 155 -23.60 -39.27 6.01
N GLU A 156 -23.70 -38.48 4.96
CA GLU A 156 -24.43 -38.80 3.74
C GLU A 156 -23.53 -38.54 2.53
N PHE A 157 -23.49 -39.47 1.59
CA PHE A 157 -22.72 -39.31 0.36
C PHE A 157 -23.54 -38.50 -0.64
N VAL A 158 -23.11 -37.26 -0.91
CA VAL A 158 -23.74 -36.35 -1.89
C VAL A 158 -22.83 -36.27 -3.12
N ALA A 159 -23.41 -36.49 -4.31
CA ALA A 159 -22.71 -36.46 -5.61
C ALA A 159 -22.48 -35.03 -6.12
#